data_AF-A0A4R1UT01-F1
#
_entry.id   AF-A0A4R1UT01-F1
#
_cell.length_a   1.000
_cell.length_b   1.000
_cell.length_c   1.000
_cell.angle_alpha   90.00
_cell.angle_beta   90.00
_cell.angle_gamma   90.00
#
_symmetry.space_group_name_H-M   'P 1'
#
loop_
_entity.id
_entity.type
_entity.pdbx_description
1 polymer ?
#
loop_
_entity_poly.entity_id
_entity_poly.type
_entity_poly.pdbx_seq_one_letter_code
_entity_poly.pdbx_strand_id
1 'polypeptide(L)'
;MIHDSKFMAPKLVAMADVLVELGAEIEALGEVLCRDEDFAARHLRELQAIDLIAQKQRALAAIVAAGFSAAEMRRINLEALHQRFCGFLDDSEMLCEVPLDPPEPDDMDTLGLWE
;
A
#
# COMPACT_ATOMS: atom_id res chain seq x y z
N MET A 1 24.15 -5.87 -4.09
CA MET A 1 23.26 -6.99 -3.76
C MET A 1 21.96 -6.83 -4.57
N ILE A 2 21.73 -7.68 -5.56
CA ILE A 2 20.50 -7.70 -6.39
C ILE A 2 19.71 -8.94 -5.99
N HIS A 3 19.07 -8.94 -4.82
CA HIS A 3 18.24 -10.05 -4.36
C HIS A 3 16.94 -9.45 -3.81
N ASP A 4 15.87 -9.42 -4.61
CA ASP A 4 14.51 -9.85 -4.19
C ASP A 4 13.37 -9.49 -5.17
N SER A 5 13.58 -8.58 -6.13
CA SER A 5 12.48 -8.09 -6.99
C SER A 5 11.73 -9.21 -7.75
N LYS A 6 12.43 -10.28 -8.13
CA LYS A 6 11.87 -11.39 -8.92
C LYS A 6 11.01 -12.37 -8.10
N PHE A 7 11.23 -12.46 -6.78
CA PHE A 7 10.49 -13.36 -5.88
C PHE A 7 9.27 -12.69 -5.25
N MET A 8 9.22 -11.36 -5.24
CA MET A 8 8.07 -10.62 -4.72
C MET A 8 6.87 -10.68 -5.67
N ALA A 9 7.09 -10.68 -6.99
CA ALA A 9 5.98 -10.68 -7.95
C ALA A 9 4.99 -11.85 -7.79
N PRO A 10 5.41 -13.13 -7.63
CA PRO A 10 4.46 -14.23 -7.40
C PRO A 10 3.73 -14.13 -6.05
N LYS A 11 4.39 -13.64 -4.99
CA LYS A 11 3.77 -13.49 -3.66
C LYS A 11 2.73 -12.38 -3.65
N LEU A 12 3.03 -11.26 -4.31
CA LEU A 12 2.10 -10.14 -4.45
C LEU A 12 0.86 -10.55 -5.25
N VAL A 13 1.03 -11.32 -6.33
CA VAL A 13 -0.11 -11.87 -7.09
C VAL A 13 -0.98 -12.76 -6.19
N ALA A 14 -0.39 -13.69 -5.45
CA ALA A 14 -1.17 -14.55 -4.53
C ALA A 14 -1.90 -13.74 -3.45
N MET A 15 -1.28 -12.68 -2.91
CA MET A 15 -1.95 -11.78 -1.95
C MET A 15 -3.10 -11.01 -2.60
N ALA A 16 -2.93 -10.55 -3.84
CA ALA A 16 -3.99 -9.89 -4.58
C ALA A 16 -5.18 -10.82 -4.84
N ASP A 17 -4.91 -12.08 -5.21
CA ASP A 17 -5.96 -13.10 -5.42
C ASP A 17 -6.79 -13.32 -4.15
N VAL A 18 -6.13 -13.48 -2.99
CA VAL A 18 -6.82 -13.62 -1.69
C VAL A 18 -7.67 -12.38 -1.36
N LEU A 19 -7.18 -11.17 -1.67
CA LEU A 19 -7.95 -9.94 -1.46
C LEU A 19 -9.17 -9.85 -2.38
N VAL A 20 -9.08 -10.34 -3.61
CA VAL A 20 -10.23 -10.45 -4.53
C VAL A 20 -11.25 -11.45 -4.01
N GLU A 21 -10.80 -12.62 -3.58
CA GLU A 21 -11.66 -13.68 -3.03
C GLU A 21 -12.45 -13.18 -1.81
N LEU A 22 -11.75 -12.59 -0.82
CA LEU A 22 -12.40 -12.01 0.36
C LEU A 22 -13.37 -10.88 -0.01
N GLY A 23 -13.01 -10.04 -0.99
CA GLY A 23 -13.91 -9.00 -1.49
C GLY A 23 -15.20 -9.58 -2.05
N ALA A 24 -15.10 -10.66 -2.84
CA ALA A 24 -16.26 -11.35 -3.41
C ALA A 24 -17.12 -12.03 -2.33
N GLU A 25 -16.51 -12.63 -1.30
CA GLU A 25 -17.24 -13.21 -0.17
C GLU A 25 -18.03 -12.15 0.61
N ILE A 26 -17.45 -10.96 0.84
CA ILE A 26 -18.13 -9.85 1.51
C ILE A 26 -19.32 -9.35 0.68
N GLU A 27 -19.18 -9.26 -0.65
CA GLU A 27 -20.29 -8.88 -1.52
C GLU A 27 -21.41 -9.91 -1.51
N ALA A 28 -21.07 -11.21 -1.58
CA ALA A 28 -22.05 -12.28 -1.50
C ALA A 28 -22.83 -12.23 -0.17
N LEU A 29 -22.14 -11.94 0.94
CA LEU A 29 -22.79 -11.71 2.23
C LEU A 29 -23.72 -10.49 2.20
N GLY A 30 -23.25 -9.36 1.66
CA GLY A 30 -24.05 -8.15 1.50
C GLY A 30 -25.31 -8.39 0.67
N GLU A 31 -25.20 -9.13 -0.44
CA GLU A 31 -26.33 -9.51 -1.29
C GLU A 31 -27.36 -10.34 -0.51
N VAL A 32 -26.92 -11.32 0.27
CA VAL A 32 -27.82 -12.13 1.12
C VAL A 32 -28.58 -11.25 2.11
N LEU A 33 -27.91 -10.29 2.75
CA LEU A 33 -28.55 -9.38 3.70
C LEU A 33 -29.52 -8.41 3.03
N CYS A 34 -29.24 -7.97 1.81
CA CYS A 34 -30.11 -7.08 1.03
C CYS A 34 -31.39 -7.76 0.53
N ARG A 35 -31.48 -9.11 0.54
CA ARG A 35 -32.70 -9.84 0.12
C ARG A 35 -33.86 -9.70 1.10
N ASP A 36 -33.61 -9.34 2.35
CA ASP A 36 -34.63 -8.97 3.32
C ASP A 36 -34.80 -7.43 3.29
N GLU A 37 -35.89 -6.97 2.67
CA GLU A 37 -36.17 -5.54 2.49
C GLU A 37 -36.31 -4.79 3.82
N ASP A 38 -36.91 -5.42 4.84
CA ASP A 38 -37.10 -4.81 6.16
C ASP A 38 -35.77 -4.72 6.91
N PHE A 39 -34.90 -5.71 6.77
CA PHE A 39 -33.52 -5.65 7.28
C PHE A 39 -32.73 -4.55 6.56
N ALA A 40 -32.77 -4.53 5.23
CA ALA A 40 -32.00 -3.59 4.42
C ALA A 40 -32.40 -2.14 4.69
N ALA A 41 -33.70 -1.86 4.83
CA ALA A 41 -34.20 -0.54 5.18
C ALA A 41 -33.72 -0.08 6.57
N ARG A 42 -33.65 -0.98 7.56
CA ARG A 42 -33.19 -0.68 8.92
C ARG A 42 -31.69 -0.52 9.05
N HIS A 43 -30.91 -1.19 8.20
CA HIS A 43 -29.45 -1.28 8.28
C HIS A 43 -28.73 -0.74 7.04
N LEU A 44 -29.35 0.21 6.34
CA LEU A 44 -28.84 0.74 5.07
C LEU A 44 -27.42 1.30 5.20
N ARG A 45 -27.11 1.99 6.29
CA ARG A 45 -25.77 2.56 6.53
C ARG A 45 -24.72 1.46 6.71
N GLU A 46 -25.05 0.42 7.46
CA GLU A 46 -24.16 -0.72 7.70
C GLU A 46 -23.92 -1.49 6.40
N LEU A 47 -24.97 -1.70 5.59
CA LEU A 47 -24.85 -2.35 4.28
C LEU A 47 -24.00 -1.53 3.30
N GLN A 48 -24.14 -0.20 3.29
CA GLN A 48 -23.25 0.69 2.53
C GLN A 48 -21.80 0.61 3.02
N ALA A 49 -21.58 0.44 4.33
CA ALA A 49 -20.24 0.26 4.87
C ALA A 49 -19.62 -1.08 4.43
N ILE A 50 -20.43 -2.15 4.38
CA ILE A 50 -20.01 -3.48 3.87
C ILE A 50 -19.60 -3.38 2.39
N ASP A 51 -20.44 -2.77 1.55
CA ASP A 51 -20.12 -2.53 0.13
C ASP A 51 -18.83 -1.72 -0.03
N LEU A 52 -18.67 -0.64 0.75
CA LEU A 52 -17.45 0.16 0.71
C LEU A 52 -16.21 -0.64 1.12
N ILE A 53 -16.31 -1.58 2.07
CA ILE A 53 -15.20 -2.46 2.46
C ILE A 53 -14.80 -3.37 1.29
N ALA A 54 -15.78 -4.00 0.61
CA ALA A 54 -15.51 -4.85 -0.55
C ALA A 54 -14.87 -4.05 -1.70
N GLN A 55 -15.37 -2.84 -1.98
CA GLN A 55 -14.76 -1.94 -2.97
C GLN A 55 -13.30 -1.60 -2.62
N LYS A 56 -13.01 -1.29 -1.35
CA LYS A 56 -11.64 -1.02 -0.89
C LYS A 56 -10.73 -2.23 -1.01
N GLN A 57 -11.21 -3.45 -0.75
CA GLN A 57 -10.43 -4.67 -0.91
C GLN A 57 -10.08 -4.93 -2.37
N ARG A 58 -11.03 -4.75 -3.31
CA ARG A 58 -10.73 -4.86 -4.75
C ARG A 58 -9.73 -3.82 -5.24
N ALA A 59 -9.86 -2.59 -4.77
CA ALA A 59 -8.89 -1.54 -5.07
C ALA A 59 -7.49 -1.91 -4.54
N LEU A 60 -7.40 -2.44 -3.31
CA LEU A 60 -6.13 -2.90 -2.74
C LEU A 60 -5.55 -4.08 -3.52
N ALA A 61 -6.36 -5.04 -3.92
CA ALA A 61 -5.93 -6.16 -4.75
C ALA A 61 -5.31 -5.67 -6.06
N ALA A 62 -5.94 -4.69 -6.72
CA ALA A 62 -5.41 -4.09 -7.94
C ALA A 62 -4.05 -3.39 -7.71
N ILE A 63 -3.88 -2.67 -6.61
CA ILE A 63 -2.59 -2.05 -6.23
C ILE A 63 -1.50 -3.12 -6.07
N VAL A 64 -1.82 -4.17 -5.30
CA VAL A 64 -0.88 -5.24 -4.97
C VAL A 64 -0.51 -6.03 -6.23
N ALA A 65 -1.47 -6.35 -7.10
CA ALA A 65 -1.24 -7.02 -8.39
C ALA A 65 -0.38 -6.17 -9.34
N ALA A 66 -0.55 -4.85 -9.32
CA ALA A 66 0.27 -3.91 -10.08
C ALA A 66 1.67 -3.69 -9.49
N GLY A 67 2.01 -4.36 -8.39
CA GLY A 67 3.30 -4.22 -7.72
C GLY A 67 3.58 -2.80 -7.25
N PHE A 68 2.55 -2.06 -6.82
CA PHE A 68 2.66 -0.66 -6.39
C PHE A 68 3.19 0.31 -7.47
N SER A 69 3.01 -0.02 -8.75
CA SER A 69 3.34 0.89 -9.85
C SER A 69 2.57 2.19 -9.74
N ALA A 70 3.27 3.33 -9.60
CA ALA A 70 2.66 4.66 -9.48
C ALA A 70 1.74 5.00 -10.67
N ALA A 71 2.04 4.51 -11.87
CA ALA A 71 1.21 4.72 -13.06
C ALA A 71 -0.14 3.97 -12.98
N GLU A 72 -0.13 2.74 -12.44
CA GLU A 72 -1.35 1.95 -12.26
C GLU A 72 -2.15 2.41 -11.04
N MET A 73 -1.48 2.85 -9.97
CA MET A 73 -2.14 3.39 -8.78
C MET A 73 -2.97 4.64 -9.08
N ARG A 74 -2.53 5.50 -10.02
CA ARG A 74 -3.31 6.67 -10.49
C ARG A 74 -4.62 6.30 -11.19
N ARG A 75 -4.78 5.06 -11.65
CA ARG A 75 -6.03 4.59 -12.29
C ARG A 75 -7.07 4.12 -11.27
N ILE A 76 -6.68 3.93 -10.01
CA ILE A 76 -7.54 3.38 -8.97
C ILE A 76 -8.34 4.53 -8.35
N ASN A 77 -9.61 4.62 -8.74
CA ASN A 77 -10.52 5.73 -8.42
C ASN A 77 -11.12 5.65 -6.99
N LEU A 78 -10.30 5.30 -6.00
CA LEU A 78 -10.64 5.43 -4.59
C LEU A 78 -9.69 6.45 -3.99
N GLU A 79 -10.05 7.73 -4.10
CA GLU A 79 -9.29 8.90 -3.64
C GLU A 79 -8.71 8.70 -2.23
N ALA A 80 -9.47 8.08 -1.32
CA ALA A 80 -9.05 7.77 0.04
C ALA A 80 -7.95 6.68 0.14
N LEU A 81 -7.90 5.71 -0.77
CA LEU A 81 -6.79 4.77 -0.88
C LEU A 81 -5.59 5.45 -1.55
N HIS A 82 -5.82 6.20 -2.63
CA HIS A 82 -4.78 6.90 -3.36
C HIS A 82 -3.99 7.84 -2.43
N GLN A 83 -4.67 8.67 -1.63
CA GLN A 83 -4.02 9.57 -0.66
C GLN A 83 -3.23 8.81 0.41
N ARG A 84 -3.76 7.70 0.93
CA ARG A 84 -3.09 6.92 1.99
C ARG A 84 -1.86 6.19 1.47
N PHE A 85 -1.88 5.68 0.23
CA PHE A 85 -0.76 4.94 -0.35
C PHE A 85 0.29 5.82 -1.03
N CYS A 86 -0.09 6.95 -1.64
CA CYS A 86 0.90 7.92 -2.13
C CYS A 86 1.76 8.48 -0.99
N GLY A 87 1.17 8.72 0.19
CA GLY A 87 1.94 9.09 1.39
C GLY A 87 2.98 8.04 1.83
N PHE A 88 2.77 6.75 1.53
CA PHE A 88 3.76 5.69 1.80
C PHE A 88 4.88 5.63 0.76
N LEU A 89 4.64 6.09 -0.48
CA LEU A 89 5.62 6.05 -1.56
C LEU A 89 6.61 7.22 -1.49
N ASP A 90 6.18 8.37 -0.97
CA ASP A 90 7.07 9.52 -0.73
C ASP A 90 8.13 9.23 0.35
N ASP A 91 7.81 8.37 1.33
CA ASP A 91 8.75 7.96 2.38
C ASP A 91 9.75 6.87 1.93
N SER A 92 9.50 6.21 0.80
CA SER A 92 10.36 5.12 0.30
C SER A 92 11.66 5.64 -0.36
N GLU A 93 11.78 6.94 -0.65
CA GLU A 93 13.04 7.55 -1.10
C GLU A 93 14.00 7.90 0.07
N MET A 94 13.58 7.72 1.33
CA MET A 94 14.41 7.92 2.53
C MET A 94 15.19 6.66 2.97
N LEU A 95 15.60 5.81 2.03
CA LEU A 95 16.59 4.75 2.31
C LEU A 95 17.99 5.36 2.39
N CYS A 96 18.31 5.87 3.58
CA CYS A 96 19.64 6.07 4.17
C CYS A 96 20.82 6.22 3.19
N GLU A 97 21.15 7.45 2.81
CA GLU A 97 22.55 7.78 2.51
C GLU A 97 23.35 7.69 3.81
N VAL A 98 23.89 6.51 4.11
CA VAL A 98 25.02 6.38 5.04
C VAL A 98 26.26 6.75 4.24
N PRO A 99 27.02 7.81 4.60
CA PRO A 99 28.31 8.07 3.97
C PRO A 99 29.22 6.85 4.16
N LEU A 100 29.50 6.13 3.08
CA LEU A 100 30.52 5.09 3.01
C LEU A 100 31.86 5.76 2.69
N ASP A 101 32.42 6.47 3.66
CA ASP A 101 33.87 6.70 3.71
C ASP A 101 34.30 6.80 5.18
N PRO A 102 35.21 5.96 5.67
CA PRO A 102 35.85 6.21 6.96
C PRO A 102 36.73 7.47 6.85
N PRO A 103 36.83 8.31 7.89
CA PRO A 103 37.82 9.39 7.89
C PRO A 103 39.22 8.79 7.78
N GLU A 104 39.96 9.13 6.73
CA GLU A 104 41.39 8.81 6.67
C GLU A 104 42.12 9.52 7.83
N PRO A 105 42.98 8.82 8.56
CA PRO A 105 43.82 9.45 9.57
C PRO A 105 45.14 9.83 8.91
N ASP A 106 45.28 11.09 8.50
CA ASP A 106 46.59 11.74 8.55
C ASP A 106 46.44 13.25 8.73
N ASP A 107 47.14 13.72 9.76
CA ASP A 107 47.73 15.06 9.90
C ASP A 107 46.73 16.23 9.89
N MET A 108 46.11 16.60 11.01
CA MET A 108 46.80 17.19 12.17
C MET A 108 47.95 18.14 11.82
N ASP A 109 47.79 18.94 10.77
CA ASP A 109 48.61 20.13 10.58
C ASP A 109 47.79 21.26 9.94
N THR A 110 47.27 22.16 10.78
CA THR A 110 47.09 23.61 10.54
C THR A 110 46.14 24.22 11.58
N LEU A 111 46.53 24.20 12.85
CA LEU A 111 46.10 25.25 13.79
C LEU A 111 47.32 25.73 14.56
N GLY A 112 48.17 26.45 13.84
CA GLY A 112 49.03 27.43 14.47
C GLY A 112 48.19 28.57 15.06
N LEU A 113 48.63 29.01 16.23
CA LEU A 113 48.66 30.42 16.62
C LEU A 113 47.30 31.07 16.94
N TRP A 114 46.88 30.93 18.19
CA TRP A 114 46.43 32.10 18.95
C TRP A 114 47.16 32.09 20.30
N GLU A 115 48.09 33.04 20.42
CA GLU A 115 48.63 33.54 21.70
C GLU A 115 47.52 34.10 22.60
#